data_AF-A0A662AYG1-F1
#
_entry.id   AF-A0A662AYG1-F1
#
_cell.length_a   1.000
_cell.length_b   1.000
_cell.length_c   1.000
_cell.angle_alpha   90.00
_cell.angle_beta   90.00
_cell.angle_gamma   90.00
#
_symmetry.space_group_name_H-M   'P 1'
#
loop_
_entity.id
_entity.type
_entity.pdbx_description
1 polymer ?
#
loop_
_entity_poly.entity_id
_entity_poly.type
_entity_poly.pdbx_seq_one_letter_code
_entity_poly.pdbx_strand_id
1 'polypeptide(L)'
;YYVETLTNELADKAWELIREIEEMGGMSKAIETGLPKMRIEEAAARKQARIDSHKDVIVGINKYKLEKEDPIDTLEVDNTAVREAQLKRLAKLRTERDNDEVQKNLEAITLACETGEGNLLELAVEAAKNRASLGEISYACEKVMGRYKAVIRSISGVYAAEAGNDESFKKAHELADVFAKLDGRRPRIMIAKMGQDGHDRGAKVVATGYADIGFDVDIGPLFQTPAEAARQAVENDVHILGVSSLAAGHKTLVPQVIEELKKLGREDIMVIVGGVIPHQDYQFLYDAGVVAIFGPGSVISDAGVQMLDLLIEARK
;
A
#
# COMPACT_ATOMS: atom_id res chain seq x y z
N TYR A 1 -22.45 -31.91 -17.61
CA TYR A 1 -21.35 -31.78 -18.59
C TYR A 1 -20.54 -30.51 -18.35
N TYR A 2 -21.03 -29.29 -18.62
CA TYR A 2 -20.22 -28.05 -18.44
C TYR A 2 -19.60 -27.86 -17.04
N VAL A 3 -20.40 -27.93 -15.98
CA VAL A 3 -19.91 -27.76 -14.60
C VAL A 3 -18.87 -28.81 -14.24
N GLU A 4 -19.12 -30.08 -14.57
CA GLU A 4 -18.18 -31.17 -14.29
C GLU A 4 -16.84 -30.99 -15.04
N THR A 5 -16.89 -30.54 -16.30
CA THR A 5 -15.67 -30.24 -17.06
C THR A 5 -14.88 -29.12 -16.40
N LEU A 6 -15.52 -28.01 -16.03
CA LEU A 6 -14.83 -26.90 -15.35
C LEU A 6 -14.30 -27.28 -13.97
N THR A 7 -15.03 -28.12 -13.22
CA THR A 7 -14.57 -28.66 -11.94
C THR A 7 -13.28 -29.45 -12.12
N ASN A 8 -13.23 -30.35 -13.12
CA ASN A 8 -12.04 -31.12 -13.42
C ASN A 8 -10.88 -30.23 -13.87
N GLU A 9 -11.11 -29.30 -14.79
CA GLU A 9 -10.07 -28.36 -15.25
C GLU A 9 -9.49 -27.51 -14.11
N LEU A 10 -10.34 -27.07 -13.18
CA LEU A 10 -9.89 -26.29 -12.01
C LEU A 10 -9.10 -27.16 -11.04
N ALA A 11 -9.55 -28.40 -10.79
CA ALA A 11 -8.86 -29.35 -9.94
C ALA A 11 -7.47 -29.70 -10.50
N ASP A 12 -7.37 -30.00 -11.79
CA ASP A 12 -6.11 -30.33 -12.46
C ASP A 12 -5.10 -29.18 -12.38
N LYS A 13 -5.52 -27.95 -12.72
CA LYS A 13 -4.66 -26.75 -12.63
C LYS A 13 -4.22 -26.44 -11.20
N ALA A 14 -5.12 -26.58 -10.23
CA ALA A 14 -4.77 -26.39 -8.82
C ALA A 14 -3.78 -27.45 -8.35
N TRP A 15 -3.95 -28.69 -8.79
CA TRP A 15 -3.09 -29.80 -8.42
C TRP A 15 -1.67 -29.68 -8.98
N GLU A 16 -1.53 -29.15 -10.20
CA GLU A 16 -0.22 -28.79 -10.78
C GLU A 16 0.54 -27.78 -9.90
N LEU A 17 -0.14 -26.71 -9.47
CA LEU A 17 0.45 -25.70 -8.59
C LEU A 17 0.81 -26.27 -7.21
N ILE A 18 -0.03 -27.15 -6.65
CA ILE A 18 0.26 -27.83 -5.38
C ILE A 18 1.53 -28.67 -5.52
N ARG A 19 1.66 -29.46 -6.59
CA ARG A 19 2.87 -30.28 -6.83
C ARG A 19 4.12 -29.42 -6.96
N GLU A 20 4.05 -28.32 -7.71
CA GLU A 20 5.16 -27.36 -7.82
C GLU A 20 5.59 -26.83 -6.44
N ILE A 21 4.63 -26.45 -5.59
CA ILE A 21 4.91 -25.95 -4.23
C ILE A 21 5.53 -27.05 -3.35
N GLU A 22 5.03 -28.29 -3.44
CA GLU A 22 5.60 -29.42 -2.69
C GLU A 22 7.03 -29.74 -3.14
N GLU A 23 7.33 -29.67 -4.44
CA GLU A 23 8.69 -29.82 -5.00
C GLU A 23 9.65 -28.73 -4.51
N MET A 24 9.15 -27.51 -4.27
CA MET A 24 9.90 -26.41 -3.65
C MET A 24 10.12 -26.60 -2.13
N GLY A 25 9.58 -27.67 -1.54
CA GLY A 25 9.68 -27.98 -0.12
C GLY A 25 8.61 -27.30 0.74
N GLY A 26 7.44 -27.04 0.16
CA GLY A 26 6.24 -26.56 0.85
C GLY A 26 6.06 -25.04 0.80
N MET A 27 4.85 -24.60 1.18
CA MET A 27 4.40 -23.22 1.01
C MET A 27 5.25 -22.19 1.80
N SER A 28 5.76 -22.54 2.98
CA SER A 28 6.62 -21.62 3.75
C SER A 28 7.88 -21.24 2.98
N LYS A 29 8.57 -22.22 2.38
CA LYS A 29 9.75 -21.96 1.54
C LYS A 29 9.37 -21.19 0.28
N ALA A 30 8.26 -21.54 -0.36
CA ALA A 30 7.78 -20.82 -1.53
C ALA A 30 7.49 -19.33 -1.22
N ILE A 31 6.89 -19.02 -0.07
CA ILE A 31 6.64 -17.64 0.38
C ILE A 31 7.97 -16.88 0.57
N GLU A 32 8.98 -17.50 1.19
CA GLU A 32 10.31 -16.89 1.34
C GLU A 32 10.96 -16.59 -0.01
N THR A 33 10.74 -17.45 -1.01
CA THR A 33 11.21 -17.17 -2.37
C THR A 33 10.48 -16.00 -3.03
N GLY A 34 9.34 -15.54 -2.51
CA GLY A 34 8.51 -14.47 -3.08
C GLY A 34 7.69 -14.85 -4.33
N LEU A 35 7.82 -16.09 -4.82
CA LEU A 35 7.14 -16.55 -6.04
C LEU A 35 5.61 -16.46 -5.98
N PRO A 36 4.92 -16.92 -4.91
CA PRO A 36 3.46 -16.85 -4.85
C PRO A 36 2.95 -15.41 -4.96
N LYS A 37 3.62 -14.49 -4.25
CA LYS A 37 3.27 -13.06 -4.25
C LYS A 37 3.45 -12.44 -5.62
N MET A 38 4.57 -12.73 -6.30
CA MET A 38 4.83 -12.26 -7.66
C MET A 38 3.74 -12.71 -8.64
N ARG A 39 3.35 -14.00 -8.63
CA ARG A 39 2.30 -14.52 -9.52
C ARG A 39 0.93 -13.86 -9.29
N ILE A 40 0.59 -13.60 -8.03
CA ILE A 40 -0.65 -12.87 -7.68
C ILE A 40 -0.59 -11.43 -8.21
N GLU A 41 0.56 -10.78 -8.09
CA GLU A 41 0.78 -9.42 -8.60
C GLU A 41 0.71 -9.37 -10.13
N GLU A 42 1.25 -10.37 -10.84
CA GLU A 42 1.10 -10.48 -12.30
C GLU A 42 -0.36 -10.62 -12.71
N ALA A 43 -1.11 -11.50 -12.03
CA ALA A 43 -2.53 -11.68 -12.28
C ALA A 43 -3.32 -10.38 -12.03
N ALA A 44 -2.95 -9.63 -10.99
CA ALA A 44 -3.55 -8.33 -10.70
C ALA A 44 -3.23 -7.28 -11.78
N ALA A 45 -1.99 -7.23 -12.27
CA ALA A 45 -1.59 -6.32 -13.34
C ALA A 45 -2.31 -6.63 -14.66
N ARG A 46 -2.37 -7.91 -15.08
CA ARG A 46 -3.15 -8.33 -16.25
C ARG A 46 -4.62 -7.97 -16.08
N LYS A 47 -5.21 -8.24 -14.92
CA LYS A 47 -6.61 -7.92 -14.67
C LYS A 47 -6.87 -6.41 -14.76
N GLN A 48 -5.98 -5.58 -14.21
CA GLN A 48 -6.15 -4.13 -14.29
C GLN A 48 -6.04 -3.63 -15.73
N ALA A 49 -5.03 -4.08 -16.49
CA ALA A 49 -4.88 -3.72 -17.89
C ALA A 49 -6.12 -4.08 -18.72
N ARG A 50 -6.78 -5.21 -18.44
CA ARG A 50 -8.04 -5.60 -19.10
C ARG A 50 -9.22 -4.73 -18.72
N ILE A 51 -9.29 -4.26 -17.48
CA ILE A 51 -10.33 -3.34 -17.02
C ILE A 51 -10.13 -1.96 -17.67
N ASP A 52 -8.91 -1.47 -17.65
CA ASP A 52 -8.54 -0.15 -18.16
C ASP A 52 -8.71 -0.09 -19.70
N SER A 53 -8.36 -1.17 -20.42
CA SER A 53 -8.59 -1.31 -21.87
C SER A 53 -10.01 -1.75 -22.26
N HIS A 54 -10.97 -1.74 -21.34
CA HIS A 54 -12.38 -2.12 -21.55
C HIS A 54 -12.62 -3.55 -22.08
N LYS A 55 -11.61 -4.43 -22.06
CA LYS A 55 -11.76 -5.86 -22.39
C LYS A 55 -12.65 -6.57 -21.36
N ASP A 56 -12.47 -6.22 -20.09
CA ASP A 56 -13.30 -6.68 -18.98
C ASP A 56 -14.26 -5.54 -18.59
N VAL A 57 -15.55 -5.73 -18.85
CA VAL A 57 -16.57 -4.72 -18.56
C VAL A 57 -16.97 -4.75 -17.09
N ILE A 58 -16.91 -3.59 -16.45
CA ILE A 58 -17.48 -3.31 -15.12
C ILE A 58 -18.53 -2.22 -15.29
N VAL A 59 -19.80 -2.60 -15.15
CA VAL A 59 -20.95 -1.71 -15.26
C VAL A 59 -20.86 -0.59 -14.23
N GLY A 60 -21.05 0.66 -14.66
CA GLY A 60 -20.94 1.86 -13.83
C GLY A 60 -19.51 2.40 -13.71
N ILE A 61 -18.48 1.61 -13.99
CA ILE A 61 -17.07 2.03 -13.84
C ILE A 61 -16.42 2.35 -15.19
N ASN A 62 -16.37 1.38 -16.11
CA ASN A 62 -15.73 1.53 -17.42
C ASN A 62 -16.72 1.44 -18.59
N LYS A 63 -17.96 1.02 -18.33
CA LYS A 63 -19.06 1.03 -19.32
C LYS A 63 -20.37 1.34 -18.62
N TYR A 64 -21.25 2.05 -19.33
CA TYR A 64 -22.56 2.48 -18.79
C TYR A 64 -22.39 3.32 -17.51
N LYS A 65 -21.48 4.30 -17.54
CA LYS A 65 -21.25 5.21 -16.41
C LYS A 65 -22.44 6.15 -16.27
N LEU A 66 -22.79 6.50 -15.04
CA LEU A 66 -23.75 7.57 -14.76
C LEU A 66 -23.08 8.92 -15.04
N GLU A 67 -23.86 9.90 -15.51
CA GLU A 67 -23.37 11.28 -15.65
C GLU A 67 -23.11 11.92 -14.29
N LYS A 68 -23.89 11.51 -13.28
CA LYS A 68 -23.78 11.97 -11.91
C LYS A 68 -24.03 10.80 -10.96
N GLU A 69 -23.10 10.61 -10.04
CA GLU A 69 -23.25 9.68 -8.92
C GLU A 69 -24.02 10.37 -7.78
N ASP A 70 -24.90 9.62 -7.12
CA ASP A 70 -25.59 10.10 -5.94
C ASP A 70 -24.62 10.20 -4.75
N PRO A 71 -24.76 11.23 -3.90
CA PRO A 71 -23.92 11.33 -2.70
C PRO A 71 -24.21 10.14 -1.77
N ILE A 72 -23.15 9.44 -1.36
CA ILE A 72 -23.22 8.36 -0.38
C ILE A 72 -22.83 8.93 0.97
N ASP A 73 -23.66 8.70 1.97
CA ASP A 73 -23.30 9.00 3.35
C ASP A 73 -22.22 8.02 3.82
N THR A 74 -21.07 8.55 4.24
CA THR A 74 -19.94 7.76 4.70
C THR A 74 -19.76 7.93 6.20
N LEU A 75 -19.57 6.82 6.91
CA LEU A 75 -19.25 6.86 8.33
C LEU A 75 -17.85 7.45 8.54
N GLU A 76 -17.78 8.66 9.08
CA GLU A 76 -16.52 9.27 9.51
C GLU A 76 -16.20 8.83 10.95
N VAL A 77 -14.99 8.31 11.14
CA VAL A 77 -14.47 7.97 12.47
C VAL A 77 -13.59 9.11 12.94
N ASP A 78 -13.99 9.78 14.02
CA ASP A 78 -13.14 10.75 14.71
C ASP A 78 -11.97 10.02 15.41
N ASN A 79 -10.86 9.93 14.69
CA ASN A 79 -9.66 9.28 15.17
C ASN A 79 -9.00 10.03 16.35
N THR A 80 -9.28 11.32 16.52
CA THR A 80 -8.72 12.14 17.60
C THR A 80 -9.42 11.79 18.90
N ALA A 81 -10.75 11.81 18.91
CA ALA A 81 -11.53 11.41 20.08
C ALA A 81 -11.25 9.95 20.51
N VAL A 82 -11.17 9.02 19.53
CA VAL A 82 -10.83 7.62 19.82
C VAL A 82 -9.43 7.50 20.41
N ARG A 83 -8.43 8.17 19.83
CA ARG A 83 -7.04 8.14 20.31
C ARG A 83 -6.94 8.67 21.74
N GLU A 84 -7.55 9.83 22.02
CA GLU A 84 -7.53 10.44 23.35
C GLU A 84 -8.19 9.52 24.40
N ALA A 85 -9.33 8.92 24.06
CA ALA A 85 -10.01 7.97 24.94
C ALA A 85 -9.13 6.74 25.23
N GLN A 86 -8.44 6.20 24.23
CA GLN A 86 -7.52 5.06 24.41
C GLN A 86 -6.30 5.44 25.24
N LEU A 87 -5.71 6.61 25.03
CA LEU A 87 -4.59 7.11 25.84
C LEU A 87 -4.98 7.23 27.32
N LYS A 88 -6.17 7.77 27.61
CA LYS A 88 -6.70 7.86 28.98
C LYS A 88 -6.90 6.48 29.60
N ARG A 89 -7.44 5.51 28.84
CA ARG A 89 -7.60 4.12 29.30
C ARG A 89 -6.25 3.44 29.58
N LEU A 90 -5.26 3.63 28.72
CA LEU A 90 -3.91 3.08 28.91
C LEU A 90 -3.22 3.70 30.13
N ALA A 91 -3.36 5.01 30.34
CA ALA A 91 -2.83 5.68 31.53
C ALA A 91 -3.45 5.08 32.80
N LYS A 92 -4.79 4.97 32.85
CA LYS A 92 -5.51 4.36 33.96
C LYS A 92 -5.10 2.90 34.21
N LEU A 93 -5.00 2.10 33.15
CA LEU A 93 -4.58 0.69 33.20
C LEU A 93 -3.20 0.55 33.87
N ARG A 94 -2.24 1.38 33.48
CA ARG A 94 -0.86 1.35 34.00
C ARG A 94 -0.76 1.81 35.45
N THR A 95 -1.61 2.73 35.88
CA THR A 95 -1.64 3.22 37.27
C THR A 95 -2.32 2.25 38.24
N GLU A 96 -3.29 1.46 37.78
CA GLU A 96 -4.11 0.61 38.66
C GLU A 96 -3.63 -0.85 38.73
N ARG A 97 -2.79 -1.30 37.80
CA ARG A 97 -2.29 -2.68 37.75
C ARG A 97 -1.10 -2.90 38.68
N ASP A 98 -0.88 -4.15 39.05
CA ASP A 98 0.38 -4.59 39.65
C ASP A 98 1.47 -4.62 38.57
N ASN A 99 2.41 -3.66 38.63
CA ASN A 99 3.45 -3.55 37.61
C ASN A 99 4.56 -4.60 37.78
N ASP A 100 4.79 -5.09 38.99
CA ASP A 100 5.81 -6.12 39.25
C ASP A 100 5.33 -7.46 38.68
N GLU A 101 4.05 -7.79 38.89
CA GLU A 101 3.46 -9.01 38.33
C GLU A 101 3.38 -8.94 36.79
N VAL A 102 3.06 -7.78 36.20
CA VAL A 102 3.11 -7.61 34.74
C VAL A 102 4.53 -7.84 34.22
N GLN A 103 5.53 -7.22 34.85
CA GLN A 103 6.91 -7.33 34.41
C GLN A 103 7.39 -8.79 34.43
N LYS A 104 7.08 -9.52 35.50
CA LYS A 104 7.35 -10.97 35.62
C LYS A 104 6.71 -11.79 34.49
N ASN A 105 5.45 -11.50 34.14
CA ASN A 105 4.77 -12.19 33.06
C ASN A 105 5.38 -11.88 31.68
N LEU A 106 5.79 -10.64 31.43
CA LEU A 106 6.46 -10.25 30.19
C LEU A 106 7.86 -10.87 30.07
N GLU A 107 8.58 -11.00 31.18
CA GLU A 107 9.87 -11.70 31.24
C GLU A 107 9.70 -13.19 30.95
N ALA A 108 8.66 -13.83 31.49
CA ALA A 108 8.36 -15.24 31.19
C ALA A 108 8.07 -15.46 29.69
N ILE A 109 7.33 -14.54 29.04
CA ILE A 109 7.12 -14.57 27.58
C ILE A 109 8.45 -14.45 26.83
N THR A 110 9.29 -13.50 27.24
CA THR A 110 10.61 -13.28 26.61
C THR A 110 11.47 -14.54 26.74
N LEU A 111 11.54 -15.14 27.94
CA LEU A 111 12.28 -16.37 28.20
C LEU A 111 11.76 -17.55 27.37
N ALA A 112 10.44 -17.73 27.26
CA ALA A 112 9.86 -18.77 26.43
C ALA A 112 10.20 -18.59 24.93
N CYS A 113 10.32 -17.35 24.46
CA CYS A 113 10.81 -17.07 23.11
C CYS A 113 12.31 -17.43 22.94
N GLU A 114 13.13 -17.26 23.98
CA GLU A 114 14.57 -17.60 23.95
C GLU A 114 14.82 -19.10 24.02
N THR A 115 14.11 -19.81 24.91
CA THR A 115 14.35 -21.23 25.18
C THR A 115 13.54 -22.16 24.28
N GLY A 116 12.40 -21.69 23.75
CA GLY A 116 11.41 -22.53 23.09
C GLY A 116 10.62 -23.42 24.05
N GLU A 117 10.78 -23.25 25.36
CA GLU A 117 10.05 -24.00 26.38
C GLU A 117 8.79 -23.26 26.84
N GLY A 118 7.70 -24.00 27.05
CA GLY A 118 6.41 -23.46 27.47
C GLY A 118 5.48 -23.10 26.30
N ASN A 119 4.30 -22.57 26.63
CA ASN A 119 3.29 -22.20 25.66
C ASN A 119 3.08 -20.68 25.64
N LEU A 120 3.40 -20.03 24.51
CA LEU A 120 3.29 -18.57 24.39
C LEU A 120 1.86 -18.05 24.57
N LEU A 121 0.84 -18.82 24.17
CA LEU A 121 -0.55 -18.40 24.35
C LEU A 121 -0.95 -18.44 25.83
N GLU A 122 -0.54 -19.46 26.56
CA GLU A 122 -0.77 -19.56 28.00
C GLU A 122 -0.13 -18.38 28.76
N LEU A 123 1.13 -18.08 28.45
CA LEU A 123 1.85 -16.94 29.05
C LEU A 123 1.22 -15.60 28.68
N ALA A 124 0.77 -15.44 27.43
CA ALA A 124 0.08 -14.22 26.99
C ALA A 124 -1.30 -14.06 27.67
N VAL A 125 -2.03 -15.15 27.90
CA VAL A 125 -3.29 -15.13 28.67
C VAL A 125 -3.03 -14.67 30.10
N GLU A 126 -1.97 -15.15 30.74
CA GLU A 126 -1.62 -14.75 32.10
C GLU A 126 -1.20 -13.28 32.16
N ALA A 127 -0.36 -12.83 31.24
CA ALA A 127 0.00 -11.41 31.11
C ALA A 127 -1.23 -10.51 30.91
N ALA A 128 -2.18 -10.93 30.06
CA ALA A 128 -3.40 -10.18 29.80
C ALA A 128 -4.34 -10.12 31.03
N LYS A 129 -4.45 -11.21 31.81
CA LYS A 129 -5.18 -11.19 33.10
C LYS A 129 -4.61 -10.17 34.05
N ASN A 130 -3.27 -10.10 34.12
CA ASN A 130 -2.53 -9.15 34.94
C ASN A 130 -2.43 -7.75 34.32
N ARG A 131 -3.22 -7.45 33.27
CA ARG A 131 -3.33 -6.11 32.66
C ARG A 131 -2.09 -5.65 31.89
N ALA A 132 -1.30 -6.58 31.36
CA ALA A 132 -0.39 -6.27 30.26
C ALA A 132 -1.20 -5.86 29.02
N SER A 133 -0.73 -4.83 28.32
CA SER A 133 -1.31 -4.39 27.06
C SER A 133 -0.84 -5.27 25.90
N LEU A 134 -1.60 -5.26 24.81
CA LEU A 134 -1.22 -5.97 23.57
C LEU A 134 0.18 -5.56 23.10
N GLY A 135 0.50 -4.27 23.15
CA GLY A 135 1.81 -3.76 22.74
C GLY A 135 2.95 -4.28 23.62
N GLU A 136 2.75 -4.40 24.93
CA GLU A 136 3.76 -4.96 25.85
C GLU A 136 4.00 -6.45 25.59
N ILE A 137 2.92 -7.23 25.38
CA ILE A 137 3.01 -8.66 25.05
C ILE A 137 3.73 -8.85 23.71
N SER A 138 3.34 -8.11 22.66
CA SER A 138 4.02 -8.17 21.37
C SER A 138 5.49 -7.77 21.46
N TYR A 139 5.80 -6.74 22.26
CA TYR A 139 7.18 -6.27 22.45
C TYR A 139 8.05 -7.28 23.22
N ALA A 140 7.47 -8.03 24.18
CA ALA A 140 8.18 -9.10 24.86
C ALA A 140 8.67 -10.18 23.87
N CYS A 141 7.82 -10.59 22.92
CA CYS A 141 8.22 -11.48 21.84
C CYS A 141 9.24 -10.84 20.88
N GLU A 142 9.05 -9.56 20.56
CA GLU A 142 9.90 -8.80 19.61
C GLU A 142 11.37 -8.73 20.06
N LYS A 143 11.64 -8.68 21.36
CA LYS A 143 13.01 -8.67 21.91
C LYS A 143 13.88 -9.82 21.40
N VAL A 144 13.28 -10.97 21.15
CA VAL A 144 13.96 -12.19 20.70
C VAL A 144 13.78 -12.42 19.21
N MET A 145 12.54 -12.27 18.73
CA MET A 145 12.15 -12.65 17.36
C MET A 145 12.38 -11.54 16.32
N GLY A 146 12.53 -10.28 16.76
CA GLY A 146 12.63 -9.12 15.91
C GLY A 146 11.35 -8.81 15.14
N ARG A 147 11.46 -7.95 14.11
CA ARG A 147 10.37 -7.61 13.18
C ARG A 147 10.73 -8.03 11.77
N TYR A 148 9.81 -8.72 11.11
CA TYR A 148 9.95 -9.09 9.71
C TYR A 148 10.02 -7.85 8.81
N LYS A 149 11.00 -7.83 7.90
CA LYS A 149 11.12 -6.82 6.84
C LYS A 149 10.93 -7.51 5.50
N ALA A 150 9.86 -7.14 4.79
CA ALA A 150 9.57 -7.69 3.47
C ALA A 150 10.59 -7.19 2.45
N VAL A 151 11.08 -8.09 1.60
CA VAL A 151 11.84 -7.71 0.40
C VAL A 151 10.84 -7.32 -0.68
N ILE A 152 10.93 -6.07 -1.15
CA ILE A 152 10.07 -5.58 -2.22
C ILE A 152 10.61 -6.10 -3.54
N ARG A 153 9.73 -6.71 -4.32
CA ARG A 153 9.99 -7.09 -5.71
C ARG A 153 8.92 -6.43 -6.57
N SER A 154 9.32 -5.97 -7.74
CA SER A 154 8.43 -5.39 -8.74
C SER A 154 8.42 -6.27 -9.99
N ILE A 155 7.24 -6.40 -10.58
CA ILE A 155 7.06 -6.96 -11.92
C ILE A 155 7.15 -5.83 -12.95
N SER A 156 7.46 -6.17 -14.20
CA SER A 156 7.55 -5.22 -15.32
C SER A 156 7.07 -5.88 -16.61
N GLY A 157 6.51 -5.09 -17.53
CA GLY A 157 6.05 -5.48 -18.85
C GLY A 157 4.71 -6.21 -18.88
N VAL A 158 4.16 -6.59 -17.72
CA VAL A 158 2.91 -7.35 -17.62
C VAL A 158 1.70 -6.47 -17.93
N TYR A 159 1.70 -5.23 -17.46
CA TYR A 159 0.61 -4.30 -17.70
C TYR A 159 0.60 -3.87 -19.17
N ALA A 160 1.75 -3.44 -19.71
CA ALA A 160 1.88 -3.05 -21.12
C ALA A 160 1.46 -4.16 -22.09
N ALA A 161 1.92 -5.39 -21.86
CA ALA A 161 1.61 -6.52 -22.74
C ALA A 161 0.09 -6.78 -22.84
N GLU A 162 -0.64 -6.61 -21.73
CA GLU A 162 -2.08 -6.84 -21.71
C GLU A 162 -2.87 -5.59 -22.14
N ALA A 163 -2.36 -4.37 -21.91
CA ALA A 163 -2.99 -3.12 -22.37
C ALA A 163 -3.01 -3.03 -23.91
N GLY A 164 -1.99 -3.55 -24.59
CA GLY A 164 -1.95 -3.64 -26.05
C GLY A 164 -1.89 -2.27 -26.72
N ASN A 165 -2.87 -1.97 -27.59
CA ASN A 165 -2.90 -0.75 -28.41
C ASN A 165 -3.69 0.40 -27.79
N ASP A 166 -3.87 0.42 -26.48
CA ASP A 166 -4.61 1.47 -25.79
C ASP A 166 -4.04 2.88 -26.08
N GLU A 167 -4.89 3.79 -26.55
CA GLU A 167 -4.47 5.13 -26.99
C GLU A 167 -4.01 6.01 -25.83
N SER A 168 -4.64 5.88 -24.66
CA SER A 168 -4.24 6.63 -23.47
C SER A 168 -2.85 6.17 -22.97
N PHE A 169 -2.55 4.88 -23.07
CA PHE A 169 -1.24 4.33 -22.74
C PHE A 169 -0.14 4.85 -23.67
N LYS A 170 -0.37 4.85 -24.98
CA LYS A 170 0.58 5.41 -25.96
C LYS A 170 0.85 6.89 -25.69
N LYS A 171 -0.22 7.67 -25.44
CA LYS A 171 -0.10 9.09 -25.10
C LYS A 171 0.73 9.30 -23.83
N ALA A 172 0.49 8.52 -22.78
CA ALA A 172 1.28 8.61 -21.55
C ALA A 172 2.76 8.31 -21.80
N HIS A 173 3.06 7.30 -22.61
CA HIS A 173 4.44 6.94 -22.97
C HIS A 173 5.14 8.07 -23.74
N GLU A 174 4.47 8.66 -24.73
CA GLU A 174 4.99 9.80 -25.50
C GLU A 174 5.22 11.02 -24.60
N LEU A 175 4.30 11.32 -23.67
CA LEU A 175 4.48 12.42 -22.73
C LEU A 175 5.66 12.18 -21.77
N ALA A 176 5.92 10.94 -21.36
CA ALA A 176 7.09 10.61 -20.55
C ALA A 176 8.39 10.82 -21.34
N ASP A 177 8.41 10.54 -22.64
CA ASP A 177 9.54 10.88 -23.53
C ASP A 177 9.72 12.39 -23.71
N VAL A 178 8.61 13.14 -23.83
CA VAL A 178 8.64 14.60 -23.92
C VAL A 178 9.21 15.20 -22.63
N PHE A 179 8.71 14.77 -21.47
CA PHE A 179 9.25 15.20 -20.18
C PHE A 179 10.74 14.89 -20.07
N ALA A 180 11.17 13.69 -20.48
CA ALA A 180 12.57 13.31 -20.40
C ALA A 180 13.50 14.20 -21.24
N LYS A 181 13.03 14.68 -22.40
CA LYS A 181 13.76 15.65 -23.23
C LYS A 181 13.81 17.05 -22.60
N LEU A 182 12.79 17.44 -21.83
CA LEU A 182 12.71 18.76 -21.18
C LEU A 182 13.52 18.81 -19.87
N ASP A 183 13.39 17.79 -19.01
CA ASP A 183 14.04 17.73 -17.69
C ASP A 183 15.46 17.16 -17.75
N GLY A 184 15.77 16.37 -18.78
CA GLY A 184 17.05 15.67 -18.94
C GLY A 184 17.10 14.28 -18.30
N ARG A 185 15.99 13.81 -17.70
CA ARG A 185 15.82 12.46 -17.13
C ARG A 185 14.35 12.03 -17.15
N ARG A 186 14.07 10.74 -16.97
CA ARG A 186 12.70 10.23 -16.87
C ARG A 186 11.93 10.88 -15.71
N PRO A 187 10.59 11.02 -15.84
CA PRO A 187 9.77 11.42 -14.71
C PRO A 187 9.90 10.35 -13.62
N ARG A 188 10.10 10.79 -12.37
CA ARG A 188 10.43 9.91 -11.25
C ARG A 188 9.35 10.02 -10.18
N ILE A 189 8.76 8.89 -9.80
CA ILE A 189 7.70 8.81 -8.80
C ILE A 189 8.04 7.81 -7.72
N MET A 190 7.87 8.22 -6.45
CA MET A 190 7.87 7.29 -5.32
C MET A 190 6.44 6.97 -4.91
N ILE A 191 6.05 5.70 -4.91
CA ILE A 191 4.76 5.24 -4.41
C ILE A 191 4.92 4.82 -2.96
N ALA A 192 4.30 5.55 -2.04
CA ALA A 192 4.49 5.39 -0.60
C ALA A 192 3.26 4.78 0.08
N LYS A 193 3.54 3.96 1.11
CA LYS A 193 2.56 3.42 2.05
C LYS A 193 2.88 3.93 3.45
N MET A 194 2.06 4.84 3.94
CA MET A 194 2.25 5.46 5.24
C MET A 194 1.33 4.87 6.31
N GLY A 195 1.81 4.85 7.56
CA GLY A 195 1.08 4.27 8.68
C GLY A 195 0.93 2.75 8.55
N GLN A 196 0.00 2.15 9.28
CA GLN A 196 -0.14 0.68 9.33
C GLN A 196 -0.92 0.09 8.13
N ASP A 197 -1.09 0.83 7.05
CA ASP A 197 -1.86 0.40 5.88
C ASP A 197 -1.10 -0.66 5.05
N GLY A 198 -1.55 -1.91 5.14
CA GLY A 198 -0.99 -3.04 4.41
C GLY A 198 -1.54 -3.25 2.99
N HIS A 199 -2.49 -2.44 2.51
CA HIS A 199 -3.06 -2.61 1.18
C HIS A 199 -2.05 -2.21 0.10
N ASP A 200 -1.47 -3.19 -0.59
CA ASP A 200 -0.41 -2.94 -1.59
C ASP A 200 -0.80 -3.25 -3.05
N ARG A 201 -1.97 -3.87 -3.30
CA ARG A 201 -2.42 -4.20 -4.66
C ARG A 201 -2.42 -2.98 -5.58
N GLY A 202 -3.14 -1.92 -5.19
CA GLY A 202 -3.25 -0.70 -5.99
C GLY A 202 -1.89 -0.05 -6.21
N ALA A 203 -1.12 0.13 -5.13
CA ALA A 203 0.22 0.69 -5.18
C ALA A 203 1.14 -0.07 -6.16
N LYS A 204 1.12 -1.40 -6.15
CA LYS A 204 1.98 -2.22 -7.03
C LYS A 204 1.55 -2.26 -8.48
N VAL A 205 0.24 -2.31 -8.72
CA VAL A 205 -0.27 -2.25 -10.09
C VAL A 205 -0.01 -0.89 -10.72
N VAL A 206 -0.16 0.20 -9.95
CA VAL A 206 0.25 1.55 -10.38
C VAL A 206 1.77 1.60 -10.61
N ALA A 207 2.57 1.02 -9.71
CA ALA A 207 4.03 1.01 -9.85
C ALA A 207 4.49 0.35 -11.15
N THR A 208 3.99 -0.86 -11.45
CA THR A 208 4.34 -1.57 -12.67
C THR A 208 3.77 -0.88 -13.91
N GLY A 209 2.54 -0.35 -13.84
CA GLY A 209 1.94 0.39 -14.94
C GLY A 209 2.71 1.68 -15.28
N TYR A 210 3.18 2.42 -14.29
CA TYR A 210 3.97 3.63 -14.49
C TYR A 210 5.40 3.32 -14.98
N ALA A 211 6.02 2.25 -14.48
CA ALA A 211 7.29 1.78 -15.03
C ALA A 211 7.14 1.40 -16.51
N ASP A 212 6.05 0.71 -16.86
CA ASP A 212 5.71 0.34 -18.24
C ASP A 212 5.40 1.57 -19.13
N ILE A 213 4.84 2.64 -18.56
CA ILE A 213 4.66 3.94 -19.25
C ILE A 213 6.01 4.66 -19.48
N GLY A 214 7.02 4.42 -18.64
CA GLY A 214 8.35 5.04 -18.76
C GLY A 214 8.71 6.00 -17.63
N PHE A 215 8.05 5.89 -16.47
CA PHE A 215 8.53 6.52 -15.24
C PHE A 215 9.68 5.72 -14.62
N ASP A 216 10.60 6.42 -13.96
CA ASP A 216 11.45 5.81 -12.93
C ASP A 216 10.61 5.68 -11.65
N VAL A 217 10.36 4.45 -11.20
CA VAL A 217 9.44 4.18 -10.09
C VAL A 217 10.18 3.62 -8.88
N ASP A 218 10.06 4.31 -7.75
CA ASP A 218 10.47 3.80 -6.44
C ASP A 218 9.24 3.31 -5.67
N ILE A 219 9.32 2.11 -5.08
CA ILE A 219 8.27 1.59 -4.21
C ILE A 219 8.74 1.73 -2.76
N GLY A 220 8.07 2.59 -2.00
CA GLY A 220 8.32 2.75 -0.57
C GLY A 220 7.98 1.47 0.20
N PRO A 221 8.76 1.12 1.25
CA PRO A 221 8.41 0.01 2.12
C PRO A 221 7.07 0.23 2.82
N LEU A 222 6.45 -0.87 3.24
CA LEU A 222 5.27 -0.80 4.10
C LEU A 222 5.63 -0.15 5.44
N PHE A 223 4.64 0.51 6.04
CA PHE A 223 4.69 1.02 7.40
C PHE A 223 5.60 2.21 7.66
N GLN A 224 5.91 2.99 6.62
CA GLN A 224 6.65 4.23 6.78
C GLN A 224 5.86 5.27 7.57
N THR A 225 6.58 6.03 8.38
CA THR A 225 6.09 7.31 8.87
C THR A 225 6.14 8.37 7.77
N PRO A 226 5.38 9.47 7.88
CA PRO A 226 5.51 10.60 6.96
C PRO A 226 6.94 11.13 6.85
N ALA A 227 7.67 11.22 7.97
CA ALA A 227 9.06 11.69 7.96
C ALA A 227 10.01 10.74 7.20
N GLU A 228 9.83 9.43 7.31
CA GLU A 228 10.62 8.45 6.55
C GLU A 228 10.30 8.49 5.05
N ALA A 229 9.01 8.59 4.70
CA ALA A 229 8.58 8.70 3.31
C ALA A 229 9.10 10.00 2.66
N ALA A 230 8.99 11.13 3.35
CA ALA A 230 9.52 12.41 2.88
C ALA A 230 11.03 12.36 2.71
N ARG A 231 11.77 11.83 3.70
CA ARG A 231 13.23 11.67 3.59
C ARG A 231 13.62 10.84 2.38
N GLN A 232 12.98 9.69 2.18
CA GLN A 232 13.28 8.83 1.04
C GLN A 232 12.95 9.50 -0.31
N ALA A 233 11.84 10.23 -0.39
CA ALA A 233 11.46 10.98 -1.59
C ALA A 233 12.52 12.04 -1.95
N VAL A 234 13.05 12.74 -0.95
CA VAL A 234 14.12 13.74 -1.11
C VAL A 234 15.45 13.08 -1.49
N GLU A 235 15.85 12.01 -0.80
CA GLU A 235 17.09 11.27 -1.09
C GLU A 235 17.10 10.70 -2.51
N ASN A 236 15.95 10.25 -3.01
CA ASN A 236 15.78 9.74 -4.36
C ASN A 236 15.57 10.84 -5.41
N ASP A 237 15.45 12.10 -5.00
CA ASP A 237 15.15 13.24 -5.85
C ASP A 237 13.96 12.98 -6.79
N VAL A 238 12.84 12.52 -6.21
CA VAL A 238 11.62 12.24 -6.98
C VAL A 238 10.91 13.52 -7.39
N HIS A 239 10.20 13.47 -8.51
CA HIS A 239 9.34 14.57 -8.94
C HIS A 239 7.97 14.51 -8.25
N ILE A 240 7.48 13.28 -8.01
CA ILE A 240 6.17 13.01 -7.44
C ILE A 240 6.30 12.04 -6.27
N LEU A 241 5.66 12.37 -5.15
CA LEU A 241 5.36 11.45 -4.07
C LEU A 241 3.89 11.00 -4.16
N GLY A 242 3.67 9.76 -4.60
CA GLY A 242 2.36 9.14 -4.68
C GLY A 242 1.96 8.41 -3.41
N VAL A 243 1.06 9.00 -2.63
CA VAL A 243 0.54 8.38 -1.39
C VAL A 243 -0.62 7.45 -1.73
N SER A 244 -0.43 6.14 -1.55
CA SER A 244 -1.52 5.17 -1.68
C SER A 244 -2.16 4.90 -0.31
N SER A 245 -3.35 5.46 -0.06
CA SER A 245 -4.07 5.40 1.22
C SER A 245 -5.41 4.67 1.08
N LEU A 246 -5.56 3.56 1.79
CA LEU A 246 -6.78 2.74 1.82
C LEU A 246 -7.29 2.49 3.24
N ALA A 247 -6.60 3.01 4.26
CA ALA A 247 -6.90 2.81 5.68
C ALA A 247 -7.38 4.08 6.40
N ALA A 248 -7.96 5.03 5.67
CA ALA A 248 -8.53 6.29 6.20
C ALA A 248 -7.55 7.19 7.00
N GLY A 249 -6.24 7.01 6.83
CA GLY A 249 -5.21 7.83 7.48
C GLY A 249 -4.90 9.15 6.76
N HIS A 250 -5.51 9.39 5.59
CA HIS A 250 -5.12 10.47 4.67
C HIS A 250 -5.25 11.87 5.28
N LYS A 251 -6.30 12.15 6.07
CA LYS A 251 -6.48 13.48 6.71
C LYS A 251 -5.39 13.81 7.74
N THR A 252 -4.63 12.83 8.20
CA THR A 252 -3.54 13.03 9.16
C THR A 252 -2.17 12.87 8.53
N LEU A 253 -1.96 11.79 7.76
CA LEU A 253 -0.65 11.42 7.25
C LEU A 253 -0.24 12.26 6.02
N VAL A 254 -1.18 12.68 5.19
CA VAL A 254 -0.87 13.47 3.98
C VAL A 254 -0.42 14.91 4.36
N PRO A 255 -1.14 15.65 5.22
CA PRO A 255 -0.63 16.95 5.68
C PRO A 255 0.73 16.84 6.36
N GLN A 256 0.96 15.76 7.13
CA GLN A 256 2.25 15.52 7.77
C GLN A 256 3.38 15.30 6.76
N VAL A 257 3.17 14.52 5.69
CA VAL A 257 4.25 14.27 4.73
C VAL A 257 4.60 15.52 3.92
N ILE A 258 3.61 16.35 3.59
CA ILE A 258 3.82 17.64 2.93
C ILE A 258 4.64 18.57 3.82
N GLU A 259 4.30 18.65 5.11
CA GLU A 259 5.05 19.44 6.08
C GLU A 259 6.49 18.92 6.28
N GLU A 260 6.70 17.60 6.27
CA GLU A 260 8.05 17.03 6.33
C GLU A 260 8.88 17.32 5.06
N LEU A 261 8.27 17.27 3.87
CA LEU A 261 8.93 17.69 2.61
C LEU A 261 9.35 19.17 2.68
N LYS A 262 8.49 20.01 3.25
CA LYS A 262 8.78 21.43 3.48
C LYS A 262 9.96 21.64 4.43
N LYS A 263 10.00 20.94 5.56
CA LYS A 263 11.14 20.98 6.50
C LYS A 263 12.45 20.55 5.85
N LEU A 264 12.38 19.65 4.88
CA LEU A 264 13.54 19.18 4.10
C LEU A 264 13.88 20.10 2.91
N GLY A 265 13.17 21.21 2.72
CA GLY A 265 13.42 22.19 1.67
C GLY A 265 13.02 21.72 0.27
N ARG A 266 12.11 20.75 0.17
CA ARG A 266 11.66 20.13 -1.09
C ARG A 266 10.14 20.29 -1.29
N GLU A 267 9.65 21.51 -1.09
CA GLU A 267 8.26 21.91 -1.38
C GLU A 267 7.90 21.78 -2.87
N ASP A 268 8.90 21.61 -3.74
CA ASP A 268 8.74 21.37 -5.18
C ASP A 268 8.26 19.95 -5.52
N ILE A 269 8.44 18.97 -4.62
CA ILE A 269 7.99 17.59 -4.85
C ILE A 269 6.46 17.57 -4.80
N MET A 270 5.84 17.22 -5.92
CA MET A 270 4.39 17.14 -6.02
C MET A 270 3.86 15.97 -5.21
N VAL A 271 2.84 16.20 -4.37
CA VAL A 271 2.16 15.13 -3.62
C VAL A 271 0.82 14.81 -4.27
N ILE A 272 0.63 13.55 -4.62
CA ILE A 272 -0.67 13.02 -5.09
C ILE A 272 -1.19 11.99 -4.09
N VAL A 273 -2.51 11.81 -4.05
CA VAL A 273 -3.15 10.81 -3.18
C VAL A 273 -4.00 9.86 -4.02
N GLY A 274 -3.84 8.57 -3.83
CA GLY A 274 -4.68 7.55 -4.45
C GLY A 274 -5.24 6.55 -3.44
N GLY A 275 -6.34 5.90 -3.79
CA GLY A 275 -6.96 4.86 -2.96
C GLY A 275 -8.39 5.19 -2.56
N VAL A 276 -8.80 4.79 -1.35
CA VAL A 276 -10.18 4.97 -0.88
C VAL A 276 -10.28 6.29 -0.14
N ILE A 277 -10.57 7.36 -0.89
CA ILE A 277 -10.72 8.72 -0.38
C ILE A 277 -12.18 9.17 -0.60
N PRO A 278 -12.94 9.48 0.46
CA PRO A 278 -14.27 10.07 0.33
C PRO A 278 -14.21 11.43 -0.38
N HIS A 279 -15.17 11.71 -1.27
CA HIS A 279 -15.19 12.97 -2.05
C HIS A 279 -15.23 14.22 -1.16
N GLN A 280 -15.89 14.13 -0.01
CA GLN A 280 -15.95 15.21 0.99
C GLN A 280 -14.58 15.59 1.57
N ASP A 281 -13.59 14.69 1.52
CA ASP A 281 -12.23 14.97 2.01
C ASP A 281 -11.33 15.60 0.93
N TYR A 282 -11.79 15.71 -0.33
CA TYR A 282 -10.94 16.14 -1.44
C TYR A 282 -10.48 17.59 -1.25
N GLN A 283 -11.41 18.49 -0.92
CA GLN A 283 -11.06 19.90 -0.72
C GLN A 283 -10.04 20.07 0.41
N PHE A 284 -10.23 19.35 1.53
CA PHE A 284 -9.27 19.35 2.63
C PHE A 284 -7.86 18.92 2.18
N LEU A 285 -7.76 17.89 1.34
CA LEU A 285 -6.48 17.41 0.84
C LEU A 285 -5.84 18.39 -0.16
N TYR A 286 -6.63 19.00 -1.04
CA TYR A 286 -6.15 20.07 -1.92
C TYR A 286 -5.65 21.28 -1.13
N ASP A 287 -6.39 21.71 -0.11
CA ASP A 287 -6.00 22.81 0.78
C ASP A 287 -4.71 22.49 1.55
N ALA A 288 -4.46 21.20 1.83
CA ALA A 288 -3.22 20.73 2.46
C ALA A 288 -2.01 20.68 1.50
N GLY A 289 -2.21 20.85 0.18
CA GLY A 289 -1.14 20.89 -0.83
C GLY A 289 -1.07 19.67 -1.76
N VAL A 290 -2.07 18.79 -1.76
CA VAL A 290 -2.16 17.71 -2.75
C VAL A 290 -2.47 18.29 -4.13
N VAL A 291 -1.81 17.80 -5.19
CA VAL A 291 -2.02 18.32 -6.55
C VAL A 291 -3.04 17.53 -7.37
N ALA A 292 -3.24 16.25 -7.04
CA ALA A 292 -4.24 15.38 -7.70
C ALA A 292 -4.67 14.24 -6.78
N ILE A 293 -5.93 13.81 -6.92
CA ILE A 293 -6.52 12.69 -6.17
C ILE A 293 -7.05 11.63 -7.14
N PHE A 294 -6.65 10.38 -6.97
CA PHE A 294 -7.02 9.24 -7.82
C PHE A 294 -7.81 8.18 -7.03
N GLY A 295 -9.14 8.25 -7.12
CA GLY A 295 -10.06 7.33 -6.46
C GLY A 295 -10.15 5.94 -7.10
N PRO A 296 -10.98 5.03 -6.53
CA PRO A 296 -11.22 3.71 -7.12
C PRO A 296 -11.77 3.81 -8.54
N GLY A 297 -11.27 2.97 -9.45
CA GLY A 297 -11.67 2.98 -10.86
C GLY A 297 -10.91 3.97 -11.74
N SER A 298 -9.92 4.69 -11.19
CA SER A 298 -8.98 5.49 -11.98
C SER A 298 -8.23 4.59 -12.97
N VAL A 299 -8.21 5.01 -14.23
CA VAL A 299 -7.44 4.36 -15.31
C VAL A 299 -5.98 4.79 -15.17
N ILE A 300 -5.05 3.84 -15.15
CA ILE A 300 -3.64 4.12 -14.84
C ILE A 300 -3.01 5.06 -15.88
N SER A 301 -3.26 4.81 -17.16
CA SER A 301 -2.71 5.63 -18.24
C SER A 301 -3.26 7.06 -18.24
N ASP A 302 -4.56 7.25 -17.96
CA ASP A 302 -5.16 8.59 -17.83
C ASP A 302 -4.57 9.37 -16.65
N ALA A 303 -4.38 8.70 -15.50
CA ALA A 303 -3.69 9.28 -14.35
C ALA A 303 -2.23 9.63 -14.68
N GLY A 304 -1.55 8.75 -15.43
CA GLY A 304 -0.21 8.99 -15.98
C GLY A 304 -0.15 10.26 -16.83
N VAL A 305 -1.05 10.41 -17.80
CA VAL A 305 -1.17 11.60 -18.66
C VAL A 305 -1.35 12.87 -17.81
N GLN A 306 -2.31 12.87 -16.87
CA GLN A 306 -2.58 14.04 -16.03
C GLN A 306 -1.34 14.47 -15.23
N MET A 307 -0.63 13.53 -14.62
CA MET A 307 0.59 13.83 -13.87
C MET A 307 1.72 14.34 -14.77
N LEU A 308 1.89 13.76 -15.96
CA LEU A 308 2.93 14.20 -16.90
C LEU A 308 2.65 15.61 -17.43
N ASP A 309 1.38 15.92 -17.72
CA ASP A 309 0.97 17.26 -18.13
C ASP A 309 1.31 18.28 -17.03
N LEU A 310 0.98 17.99 -15.76
CA LEU A 310 1.34 18.84 -14.61
C LEU A 310 2.86 19.04 -14.48
N LEU A 311 3.65 17.97 -14.62
CA LEU A 311 5.11 18.04 -14.56
C LEU A 311 5.71 18.86 -15.71
N ILE A 312 5.18 18.70 -16.93
CA ILE A 312 5.63 19.46 -18.11
C ILE A 312 5.27 20.93 -17.95
N GLU A 313 4.08 21.26 -17.44
CA GLU A 313 3.66 22.64 -17.17
C GLU A 313 4.54 23.32 -16.13
N ALA A 314 4.95 22.61 -15.08
CA ALA A 314 5.86 23.13 -14.06
C ALA A 314 7.30 23.39 -14.56
N ARG A 315 7.64 22.94 -15.77
CA ARG A 315 8.96 23.12 -16.42
C ARG A 315 8.96 24.15 -17.55
N LYS A 316 7.80 24.68 -17.93
CA LYS A 316 7.65 25.78 -18.89
C LYS A 316 7.86 27.14 -18.21
#